data_AF-A0A539DRH4-F1
#
_entry.id   AF-A0A539DRH4-F1
#
_cell.length_a   1.000
_cell.length_b   1.000
_cell.length_c   1.000
_cell.angle_alpha   90.00
_cell.angle_beta   90.00
_cell.angle_gamma   90.00
#
_symmetry.space_group_name_H-M   'P 1'
#
loop_
_entity.id
_entity.type
_entity.pdbx_description
1 polymer ?
#
loop_
_entity_poly.entity_id
_entity_poly.type
_entity_poly.pdbx_seq_one_letter_code
_entity_poly.pdbx_strand_id
1 'polypeptide(L)' 'MSGGRVSRDRVIVEAVIDFDFEITLLTVRTASTNGEVTTHFCEPVGHRQVKGDYVESWQPQKMST' A
#
# COMPACT_ATOMS: atom_id res chain seq x y z
N MET A 1 27.63 2.06 -27.24
CA MET A 1 26.73 0.90 -27.28
C MET A 1 25.45 1.26 -28.04
N SER A 2 25.46 1.01 -29.35
CA SER A 2 24.27 1.02 -30.22
C SER A 2 23.79 -0.43 -30.34
N GLY A 3 22.52 -0.73 -29.99
CA GLY A 3 21.92 -2.03 -30.32
C GLY A 3 20.99 -2.72 -29.32
N GLY A 4 20.33 -2.02 -28.39
CA GLY A 4 19.28 -2.63 -27.57
C GLY A 4 17.90 -2.36 -28.15
N ARG A 5 17.21 -3.37 -28.70
CA ARG A 5 15.76 -3.31 -29.03
C ARG A 5 14.91 -3.45 -27.76
N VAL A 6 15.13 -2.58 -26.77
CA VAL A 6 14.35 -2.58 -25.52
C VAL A 6 13.52 -1.30 -25.51
N SER A 7 12.22 -1.45 -25.25
CA SER A 7 11.33 -0.32 -24.95
C SER A 7 12.00 0.54 -23.87
N ARG A 8 12.10 1.85 -24.09
CA ARG A 8 12.59 2.78 -23.06
C ARG A 8 11.47 3.02 -22.04
N ASP A 9 11.09 1.97 -21.33
CA ASP A 9 10.07 2.04 -20.31
C ASP A 9 10.57 2.90 -19.15
N ARG A 10 9.70 3.77 -18.64
CA ARG A 10 10.00 4.58 -17.46
C ARG A 10 10.18 3.66 -16.27
N VAL A 11 11.26 3.84 -15.53
CA VAL A 11 11.53 3.13 -14.28
C VAL A 11 11.39 4.08 -13.10
N ILE A 12 11.03 3.54 -11.93
CA ILE A 12 11.05 4.24 -10.65
C ILE A 12 12.24 3.70 -9.86
N VAL A 13 12.99 4.61 -9.22
CA VAL A 13 14.11 4.28 -8.32
C VAL A 13 13.78 4.91 -6.97
N GLU A 14 13.68 4.09 -5.93
CA GLU A 14 13.30 4.50 -4.59
C GLU A 14 14.44 4.20 -3.61
N ALA A 15 14.56 5.03 -2.57
CA ALA A 15 15.44 4.72 -1.46
C ALA A 15 14.83 3.57 -0.63
N VAL A 16 15.67 2.67 -0.12
CA VAL A 16 15.22 1.63 0.80
C VAL A 16 14.88 2.28 2.14
N ILE A 17 13.67 2.05 2.62
CA ILE A 17 13.21 2.52 3.94
C ILE A 17 13.32 1.35 4.92
N ASP A 18 13.95 1.60 6.07
CA ASP A 18 13.91 0.68 7.21
C ASP A 18 12.66 1.02 8.04
N PHE A 19 11.68 0.12 8.05
CA PHE A 19 10.39 0.32 8.69
C PHE A 19 10.06 -0.83 9.65
N ASP A 20 9.38 -0.51 10.75
CA ASP A 20 8.97 -1.50 11.75
C ASP A 20 7.82 -2.39 11.28
N PHE A 21 6.89 -1.81 10.51
CA PHE A 21 5.74 -2.50 9.94
C PHE A 21 5.27 -1.83 8.64
N GLU A 22 4.74 -2.63 7.72
CA GLU A 22 3.98 -2.17 6.58
C GLU A 22 2.49 -2.43 6.83
N ILE A 23 1.64 -1.47 6.45
CA ILE A 23 0.19 -1.60 6.61
C ILE A 23 -0.55 -1.24 5.33
N THR A 24 -1.74 -1.81 5.21
CA THR A 24 -2.79 -1.32 4.30
C THR A 24 -3.87 -0.62 5.13
N LEU A 25 -4.05 0.68 4.93
CA LEU A 25 -5.14 1.45 5.55
C LEU A 25 -6.36 1.48 4.62
N LEU A 26 -7.29 0.54 4.85
CA LEU A 26 -8.54 0.49 4.09
C LEU A 26 -9.36 1.76 4.35
N THR A 27 -9.47 2.58 3.30
CA THR A 27 -10.13 3.89 3.32
C THR A 27 -11.35 3.84 2.42
N VAL A 28 -12.54 3.98 3.01
CA VAL A 28 -13.81 3.90 2.29
C VAL A 28 -14.38 5.31 2.13
N ARG A 29 -14.57 5.73 0.89
CA ARG A 29 -15.30 6.96 0.58
C ARG A 29 -16.69 6.62 0.06
N THR A 30 -17.72 7.12 0.71
CA THR A 30 -19.11 6.82 0.40
C THR A 30 -19.95 8.09 0.33
N ALA A 31 -21.01 8.08 -0.48
CA ALA A 31 -21.98 9.15 -0.52
C ALA A 31 -23.20 8.73 0.31
N SER A 32 -23.62 9.56 1.26
CA SER A 32 -24.88 9.37 1.98
C SER A 32 -26.08 9.66 1.07
N THR A 33 -27.28 9.34 1.54
CA THR A 33 -28.54 9.50 0.79
C THR A 33 -28.84 10.94 0.40
N ASN A 34 -28.26 11.93 1.09
CA ASN A 34 -28.33 13.36 0.77
C ASN A 34 -27.20 13.84 -0.17
N GLY A 35 -26.33 12.95 -0.66
CA GLY A 35 -25.22 13.26 -1.56
C GLY A 35 -23.95 13.76 -0.89
N GLU A 36 -23.90 13.86 0.45
CA GLU A 36 -22.68 14.21 1.18
C GLU A 36 -21.67 13.06 1.13
N VAL A 37 -20.42 13.38 0.83
CA VAL A 37 -19.35 12.38 0.75
C VAL A 37 -18.62 12.29 2.08
N THR A 38 -18.67 11.13 2.72
CA THR A 38 -17.94 10.84 3.95
C THR A 38 -16.77 9.89 3.66
N THR A 39 -15.72 10.00 4.47
CA THR A 39 -14.56 9.10 4.43
C THR A 39 -14.45 8.37 5.76
N HIS A 40 -14.36 7.05 5.69
CA HIS A 40 -14.22 6.15 6.83
C HIS A 40 -12.91 5.39 6.73
N PHE A 41 -12.33 5.07 7.89
CA PHE A 41 -11.08 4.34 7.99
C PHE A 41 -11.32 3.09 8.84
N CYS A 42 -10.85 1.94 8.36
CA CYS A 42 -10.73 0.76 9.21
C CYS A 42 -9.51 0.87 10.12
N GLU A 43 -9.43 -0.01 11.12
CA GLU A 43 -8.18 -0.24 11.85
C GLU A 43 -7.06 -0.65 10.87
N PRO A 44 -5.79 -0.29 11.12
CA PRO A 44 -4.70 -0.60 10.21
C PRO A 44 -4.54 -2.12 10.04
N VAL A 45 -4.41 -2.57 8.80
CA VAL A 45 -4.18 -3.98 8.47
C VAL A 45 -2.68 -4.18 8.26
N GLY A 46 -2.03 -4.89 9.18
CA GLY A 46 -0.64 -5.30 9.00
C GLY A 46 -0.56 -6.42 7.97
N HIS A 47 0.51 -6.44 7.18
CA HIS A 47 0.77 -7.56 6.27
C HIS A 47 2.26 -7.83 6.14
N ARG A 48 2.59 -8.98 5.55
CA ARG A 48 3.96 -9.34 5.22
C ARG A 48 4.07 -9.75 3.76
N GLN A 49 4.88 -9.00 3.02
CA GLN A 49 5.26 -9.31 1.64
C GLN A 49 6.59 -10.09 1.62
N VAL A 50 6.67 -11.14 0.80
CA VAL A 50 7.93 -11.87 0.56
C VAL A 50 8.12 -12.04 -0.94
N LYS A 51 9.22 -11.51 -1.47
CA LYS A 51 9.57 -11.57 -2.91
C LYS A 51 8.47 -10.99 -3.83
N GLY A 52 7.71 -10.02 -3.34
CA GLY A 52 6.63 -9.37 -4.10
C GLY A 52 5.27 -10.07 -3.97
N ASP A 53 5.19 -11.18 -3.24
CA ASP A 53 3.94 -11.89 -2.97
C ASP A 53 3.43 -11.62 -1.55
N TYR A 54 2.12 -11.44 -1.46
CA TYR A 54 1.41 -11.32 -0.19
C TYR A 54 1.38 -12.68 0.53
N VAL A 55 1.80 -12.71 1.80
CA VAL A 55 1.84 -13.96 2.59
C VAL A 55 0.71 -14.01 3.62
N GLU A 56 0.57 -12.98 4.44
CA GLU A 56 -0.40 -12.95 5.54
C GLU A 56 -0.78 -11.51 5.91
N SER A 57 -1.94 -11.36 6.57
CA SER A 57 -2.41 -10.10 7.17
C SER A 57 -3.07 -10.33 8.51
N TRP A 58 -3.07 -9.30 9.35
CA TRP A 58 -3.79 -9.27 10.62
C TRP A 58 -4.35 -7.87 10.90
N GLN A 59 -5.39 -7.81 11.74
CA GLN A 59 -6.05 -6.56 12.10
C GLN A 59 -6.53 -6.63 13.57
N PRO A 60 -6.23 -5.62 14.42
CA PRO A 60 -5.45 -4.41 14.12
C PRO A 60 -3.93 -4.64 14.13
N GLN A 61 -3.19 -3.93 13.27
CA GLN A 61 -1.75 -3.73 13.45
C GLN A 61 -1.52 -2.85 14.68
N LYS A 62 -0.79 -3.37 15.66
CA LYS A 62 -0.34 -2.55 16.80
C LYS A 62 0.81 -1.66 16.33
N MET A 63 0.56 -0.35 16.27
CA MET A 63 1.55 0.65 15.87
C MET A 63 2.20 1.36 17.05
N SER A 64 1.60 1.26 18.24
CA SER A 64 2.10 1.82 19.49
C SER A 64 2.47 0.71 20.46
N THR A 65 3.56 0.92 21.18
CA THR A 65 3.93 0.14 22.37
C THR A 65 3.03 0.46 23.56
#